data_AF-A0A7V9AFF1-F1
#
_entry.id   AF-A0A7V9AFF1-F1
#
_cell.length_a   1.000
_cell.length_b   1.000
_cell.length_c   1.000
_cell.angle_alpha   90.00
_cell.angle_beta   90.00
_cell.angle_gamma   90.00
#
_symmetry.space_group_name_H-M   'P 1'
#
loop_
_entity.id
_entity.type
_entity.pdbx_description
1 polymer ?
#
loop_
_entity_poly.entity_id
_entity_poly.type
_entity_poly.pdbx_seq_one_letter_code
_entity_poly.pdbx_strand_id
1 'polypeptide(L)'
;MDYVIRPLTPADEPVLWEMLYQALPRPEGKAAPPRDMVREPEFARYVEDWGRPGDAGFVAHDAQDNQLLGAVWFRLPFSNAIPELAFAVQPGHRKRGIGAALLTQWVRANPQQEVVSLRVGPASPAVRLYERFGFKIAEQTDEAVTMRREIAGASSSVTR
;
A
#
# COMPACT_ATOMS: atom_id res chain seq x y z
N MET A 1 17.68 2.44 14.44
CA MET A 1 17.01 3.45 13.61
C MET A 1 15.60 3.51 14.11
N ASP A 2 15.27 4.62 14.72
CA ASP A 2 13.98 4.80 15.39
C ASP A 2 13.06 5.53 14.43
N TYR A 3 11.82 5.10 14.35
CA TYR A 3 10.83 5.70 13.48
C TYR A 3 9.50 5.86 14.20
N VAL A 4 8.78 6.90 13.84
CA VAL A 4 7.45 7.20 14.35
C VAL A 4 6.45 6.90 13.25
N ILE A 5 5.44 6.10 13.57
CA ILE A 5 4.30 5.83 12.69
C ILE A 5 3.10 6.61 13.21
N ARG A 6 2.46 7.38 12.34
CA ARG A 6 1.23 8.11 12.65
C ARG A 6 0.18 7.92 11.56
N PRO A 7 -1.12 8.10 11.88
CA PRO A 7 -2.17 8.16 10.87
C PRO A 7 -1.88 9.26 9.83
N LEU A 8 -2.29 8.99 8.59
CA LEU A 8 -2.34 9.99 7.54
C LEU A 8 -3.46 10.99 7.81
N THR A 9 -3.26 12.22 7.37
CA THR A 9 -4.21 13.33 7.42
C THR A 9 -4.41 13.91 6.02
N PRO A 10 -5.42 14.77 5.79
CA PRO A 10 -5.58 15.45 4.50
C PRO A 10 -4.32 16.26 4.09
N ALA A 11 -3.56 16.78 5.07
CA ALA A 11 -2.33 17.52 4.81
C ALA A 11 -1.18 16.66 4.25
N ASP A 12 -1.30 15.32 4.30
CA ASP A 12 -0.27 14.39 3.83
C ASP A 12 -0.39 14.06 2.33
N GLU A 13 -1.34 14.65 1.59
CA GLU A 13 -1.46 14.42 0.15
C GLU A 13 -0.13 14.59 -0.62
N PRO A 14 0.69 15.66 -0.40
CA PRO A 14 1.97 15.80 -1.09
C PRO A 14 2.95 14.66 -0.78
N VAL A 15 2.93 14.13 0.45
CA VAL A 15 3.73 12.98 0.86
C VAL A 15 3.28 11.71 0.15
N LEU A 16 1.97 11.53 -0.03
CA LEU A 16 1.40 10.39 -0.72
C LEU A 16 1.73 10.39 -2.22
N TRP A 17 1.81 11.56 -2.86
CA TRP A 17 2.27 11.66 -4.24
C TRP A 17 3.72 11.14 -4.41
N GLU A 18 4.61 11.50 -3.47
CA GLU A 18 5.99 10.98 -3.47
C GLU A 18 5.99 9.46 -3.16
N MET A 19 5.15 8.99 -2.25
CA MET A 19 5.07 7.55 -1.93
C MET A 19 4.48 6.71 -3.06
N LEU A 20 3.50 7.23 -3.79
CA LEU A 20 2.96 6.59 -4.97
C LEU A 20 4.04 6.42 -6.04
N TYR A 21 4.88 7.44 -6.25
CA TYR A 21 6.03 7.32 -7.15
C TYR A 21 7.01 6.23 -6.71
N GLN A 22 7.25 6.09 -5.40
CA GLN A 22 8.10 5.01 -4.86
C GLN A 22 7.46 3.62 -4.93
N ALA A 23 6.12 3.55 -5.04
CA ALA A 23 5.33 2.33 -5.21
C ALA A 23 5.28 1.84 -6.66
N LEU A 24 5.54 2.72 -7.65
CA LEU A 24 5.51 2.35 -9.05
C LEU A 24 6.45 1.16 -9.35
N PRO A 25 6.02 0.21 -10.20
CA PRO A 25 6.88 -0.86 -10.67
C PRO A 25 8.16 -0.28 -11.31
N ARG A 26 9.32 -0.80 -10.90
CA ARG A 26 10.59 -0.48 -11.53
C ARG A 26 11.09 -1.70 -12.30
N PRO A 27 11.10 -1.66 -13.64
CA PRO A 27 11.71 -2.73 -14.42
C PRO A 27 13.21 -2.73 -14.15
N GLU A 28 13.78 -3.90 -13.86
CA GLU A 28 15.23 -4.05 -13.69
C GLU A 28 15.96 -3.66 -14.99
N GLY A 29 17.05 -2.91 -14.85
CA GLY A 29 17.87 -2.47 -15.99
C GLY A 29 17.25 -1.38 -16.87
N LYS A 30 16.05 -0.88 -16.56
CA LYS A 30 15.43 0.26 -17.27
C LYS A 30 15.54 1.55 -16.46
N ALA A 31 15.42 2.68 -17.15
CA ALA A 31 15.32 3.99 -16.51
C ALA A 31 14.10 4.03 -15.57
N ALA A 32 14.21 4.83 -14.51
CA ALA A 32 13.07 5.08 -13.64
C ALA A 32 11.91 5.70 -14.45
N PRO A 33 10.65 5.36 -14.13
CA PRO A 33 9.51 5.96 -14.81
C PRO A 33 9.52 7.48 -14.63
N PRO A 34 8.97 8.25 -15.58
CA PRO A 34 8.76 9.68 -15.43
C PRO A 34 7.96 10.00 -14.16
N ARG A 35 8.29 11.10 -13.46
CA ARG A 35 7.62 11.47 -12.20
C ARG A 35 6.15 11.82 -12.40
N ASP A 36 5.78 12.31 -13.56
CA ASP A 36 4.42 12.65 -13.97
C ASP A 36 3.54 11.41 -14.24
N MET A 37 4.12 10.21 -14.38
CA MET A 37 3.36 8.96 -14.50
C MET A 37 2.35 8.78 -13.36
N VAL A 38 2.66 9.22 -12.13
CA VAL A 38 1.71 9.16 -11.01
C VAL A 38 0.43 9.97 -11.25
N ARG A 39 0.45 10.93 -12.17
CA ARG A 39 -0.71 11.76 -12.53
C ARG A 39 -1.64 11.09 -13.53
N GLU A 40 -1.26 9.96 -14.11
CA GLU A 40 -2.17 9.19 -14.95
C GLU A 40 -3.34 8.65 -14.11
N PRO A 41 -4.57 8.62 -14.62
CA PRO A 41 -5.77 8.26 -13.84
C PRO A 41 -5.66 6.91 -13.10
N GLU A 42 -4.93 5.95 -13.68
CA GLU A 42 -4.72 4.63 -13.08
C GLU A 42 -3.93 4.67 -11.75
N PHE A 43 -3.05 5.66 -11.58
CA PHE A 43 -2.26 5.88 -10.36
C PHE A 43 -2.80 7.04 -9.53
N ALA A 44 -3.28 8.11 -10.16
CA ALA A 44 -3.80 9.27 -9.48
C ALA A 44 -4.95 8.92 -8.52
N ARG A 45 -5.77 7.92 -8.87
CA ARG A 45 -6.90 7.43 -8.04
C ARG A 45 -6.54 7.06 -6.60
N TYR A 46 -5.27 6.71 -6.32
CA TYR A 46 -4.82 6.34 -4.97
C TYR A 46 -4.54 7.56 -4.07
N VAL A 47 -4.40 8.77 -4.62
CA VAL A 47 -3.94 9.96 -3.88
C VAL A 47 -4.78 11.20 -4.16
N GLU A 48 -5.27 11.38 -5.40
CA GLU A 48 -5.99 12.59 -5.80
C GLU A 48 -7.16 12.94 -4.88
N ASP A 49 -7.20 14.23 -4.53
CA ASP A 49 -7.96 14.85 -3.44
C ASP A 49 -7.99 13.97 -2.19
N TRP A 50 -6.85 13.81 -1.53
CA TRP A 50 -6.75 12.96 -0.35
C TRP A 50 -7.47 13.58 0.84
N GLY A 51 -8.05 12.73 1.69
CA GLY A 51 -8.83 13.14 2.86
C GLY A 51 -10.34 13.03 2.66
N ARG A 52 -10.77 12.28 1.63
CA ARG A 52 -12.17 11.94 1.41
C ARG A 52 -12.64 10.94 2.48
N PRO A 53 -13.96 10.83 2.72
CA PRO A 53 -14.51 9.73 3.48
C PRO A 53 -14.02 8.38 2.93
N GLY A 54 -13.44 7.55 3.79
CA GLY A 54 -12.89 6.25 3.39
C GLY A 54 -11.38 6.24 3.11
N ASP A 55 -10.72 7.40 3.07
CA ASP A 55 -9.26 7.49 3.01
C ASP A 55 -8.66 7.16 4.37
N ALA A 56 -7.75 6.19 4.41
CA ALA A 56 -7.08 5.81 5.62
C ALA A 56 -5.69 5.23 5.35
N GLY A 57 -4.82 5.35 6.34
CA GLY A 57 -3.48 4.77 6.28
C GLY A 57 -2.53 5.38 7.28
N PHE A 58 -1.25 5.03 7.12
CA PHE A 58 -0.18 5.38 8.03
C PHE A 58 1.05 5.82 7.26
N VAL A 59 1.79 6.76 7.85
CA VAL A 59 3.09 7.22 7.36
C VAL A 59 4.14 7.03 8.45
N ALA A 60 5.33 6.59 8.03
CA ALA A 60 6.50 6.43 8.87
C ALA A 60 7.51 7.54 8.59
N HIS A 61 7.99 8.20 9.65
CA HIS A 61 9.08 9.16 9.61
C HIS A 61 10.21 8.73 10.53
N ASP A 62 11.43 9.12 10.20
CA ASP A 62 12.57 8.98 11.12
C ASP A 62 12.34 9.84 12.37
N ALA A 63 12.64 9.29 13.54
CA ALA A 63 12.38 9.97 14.81
C ALA A 63 13.34 11.15 15.08
N GLN A 64 14.48 11.21 14.40
CA GLN A 64 15.52 12.22 14.63
C GLN A 64 15.39 13.42 13.69
N ASP A 65 15.23 13.17 12.39
CA ASP A 65 15.23 14.21 11.35
C ASP A 65 13.89 14.38 10.62
N ASN A 66 12.86 13.61 11.02
CA ASN A 66 11.53 13.61 10.43
C ASN A 66 11.55 13.28 8.92
N GLN A 67 12.57 12.56 8.44
CA GLN A 67 12.64 12.11 7.05
C GLN A 67 11.51 11.11 6.77
N LEU A 68 10.82 11.29 5.64
CA LEU A 68 9.82 10.33 5.14
C LEU A 68 10.48 8.97 4.86
N LEU A 69 10.00 7.92 5.50
CA LEU A 69 10.54 6.56 5.36
C LEU A 69 9.64 5.64 4.53
N GLY A 70 8.33 5.79 4.65
CA GLY A 70 7.37 4.95 3.96
C GLY A 70 5.93 5.27 4.33
N ALA A 71 4.99 4.74 3.56
CA ALA A 71 3.57 4.86 3.82
C ALA A 71 2.82 3.59 3.39
N VAL A 72 1.67 3.38 4.02
CA VAL A 72 0.65 2.40 3.63
C VAL A 72 -0.69 3.09 3.66
N TRP A 73 -1.45 3.04 2.56
CA TRP A 73 -2.70 3.77 2.45
C TRP A 73 -3.66 3.07 1.51
N PHE A 74 -4.95 3.34 1.70
CA PHE A 74 -6.01 2.81 0.86
C PHE A 74 -7.19 3.78 0.89
N ARG A 75 -8.07 3.59 -0.08
CA ARG A 75 -9.34 4.30 -0.19
C ARG A 75 -10.46 3.27 -0.20
N LEU A 76 -11.40 3.40 0.74
CA LEU A 76 -12.63 2.62 0.69
C LEU A 76 -13.48 3.08 -0.50
N PRO A 77 -13.87 2.17 -1.40
CA PRO A 77 -14.78 2.53 -2.47
C PRO A 77 -16.18 2.79 -1.90
N PHE A 78 -16.93 3.67 -2.55
CA PHE A 78 -18.35 3.89 -2.25
C PHE A 78 -19.24 2.71 -2.65
N SER A 79 -18.72 1.79 -3.47
CA SER A 79 -19.38 0.54 -3.87
C SER A 79 -18.87 -0.63 -3.01
N ASN A 80 -19.48 -1.80 -3.14
CA ASN A 80 -19.00 -3.04 -2.51
C ASN A 80 -17.71 -3.60 -3.17
N ALA A 81 -16.94 -2.76 -3.86
CA ALA A 81 -15.67 -3.15 -4.43
C ALA A 81 -14.64 -3.41 -3.32
N ILE A 82 -13.66 -4.26 -3.62
CA ILE A 82 -12.57 -4.54 -2.68
C ILE A 82 -11.62 -3.34 -2.69
N PRO A 83 -11.31 -2.72 -1.53
CA PRO A 83 -10.34 -1.65 -1.49
C PRO A 83 -8.94 -2.16 -1.84
N GLU A 84 -8.19 -1.32 -2.50
CA GLU A 84 -6.83 -1.61 -2.92
C GLU A 84 -5.82 -0.85 -2.05
N LEU A 85 -4.88 -1.60 -1.46
CA LEU A 85 -3.82 -1.08 -0.61
C LEU A 85 -2.63 -0.64 -1.45
N ALA A 86 -2.26 0.63 -1.33
CA ALA A 86 -1.00 1.15 -1.81
C ALA A 86 0.04 1.17 -0.67
N PHE A 87 1.30 0.90 -1.02
CA PHE A 87 2.36 0.71 -0.05
C PHE A 87 3.72 1.03 -0.67
N ALA A 88 4.52 1.81 0.05
CA ALA A 88 5.91 2.06 -0.32
C ALA A 88 6.80 2.28 0.90
N VAL A 89 8.05 1.86 0.75
CA VAL A 89 9.17 2.26 1.61
C VAL A 89 10.25 2.86 0.71
N GLN A 90 10.80 3.99 1.13
CA GLN A 90 11.89 4.67 0.43
C GLN A 90 13.03 3.68 0.12
N PRO A 91 13.59 3.67 -1.10
CA PRO A 91 14.57 2.67 -1.53
C PRO A 91 15.74 2.45 -0.55
N GLY A 92 16.31 3.52 0.00
CA GLY A 92 17.43 3.47 0.95
C GLY A 92 17.07 2.90 2.33
N HIS A 93 15.78 2.80 2.66
CA HIS A 93 15.26 2.40 3.96
C HIS A 93 14.57 1.02 3.95
N ARG A 94 14.61 0.32 2.82
CA ARG A 94 14.06 -1.04 2.68
C ARG A 94 14.88 -2.06 3.48
N LYS A 95 14.27 -3.21 3.77
CA LYS A 95 14.87 -4.32 4.54
C LYS A 95 15.26 -3.95 5.99
N ARG A 96 14.72 -2.85 6.54
CA ARG A 96 14.94 -2.40 7.94
C ARG A 96 13.71 -2.58 8.85
N GLY A 97 12.75 -3.42 8.45
CA GLY A 97 11.54 -3.68 9.24
C GLY A 97 10.41 -2.63 9.13
N ILE A 98 10.68 -1.43 8.59
CA ILE A 98 9.68 -0.34 8.43
C ILE A 98 8.41 -0.80 7.73
N GLY A 99 8.56 -1.53 6.61
CA GLY A 99 7.42 -2.06 5.86
C GLY A 99 6.55 -3.02 6.66
N ALA A 100 7.17 -3.87 7.48
CA ALA A 100 6.43 -4.76 8.37
C ALA A 100 5.72 -3.96 9.47
N ALA A 101 6.36 -2.95 10.04
CA ALA A 101 5.74 -2.12 11.07
C ALA A 101 4.54 -1.33 10.54
N LEU A 102 4.62 -0.78 9.32
CA LEU A 102 3.50 -0.12 8.63
C LEU A 102 2.32 -1.09 8.44
N LEU A 103 2.57 -2.29 7.91
CA LEU A 103 1.51 -3.31 7.75
C LEU A 103 0.94 -3.77 9.08
N THR A 104 1.77 -3.92 10.13
CA THR A 104 1.31 -4.26 11.48
C THR A 104 0.34 -3.20 12.00
N GLN A 105 0.67 -1.91 11.85
CA GLN A 105 -0.21 -0.82 12.27
C GLN A 105 -1.50 -0.81 11.46
N TRP A 106 -1.40 -0.99 10.14
CA TRP A 106 -2.56 -1.07 9.26
C TRP A 106 -3.51 -2.21 9.65
N VAL A 107 -2.99 -3.43 9.86
CA VAL A 107 -3.81 -4.59 10.27
C VAL A 107 -4.48 -4.36 11.62
N ARG A 108 -3.76 -3.78 12.60
CA ARG A 108 -4.29 -3.49 13.93
C ARG A 108 -5.40 -2.44 13.90
N ALA A 109 -5.27 -1.42 13.07
CA ALA A 109 -6.23 -0.33 12.96
C ALA A 109 -7.46 -0.70 12.12
N ASN A 110 -7.38 -1.72 11.28
CA ASN A 110 -8.44 -2.13 10.37
C ASN A 110 -8.89 -3.59 10.63
N PRO A 111 -9.31 -3.95 11.86
CA PRO A 111 -9.70 -5.33 12.18
C PRO A 111 -10.97 -5.76 11.44
N GLN A 112 -11.81 -4.80 11.06
CA GLN A 112 -13.05 -5.01 10.30
C GLN A 112 -12.82 -5.11 8.79
N GLN A 113 -11.60 -4.83 8.30
CA GLN A 113 -11.31 -4.95 6.87
C GLN A 113 -11.12 -6.42 6.52
N GLU A 114 -12.25 -7.06 6.23
CA GLU A 114 -12.34 -8.49 5.94
C GLU A 114 -11.60 -8.84 4.66
N VAL A 115 -11.71 -7.99 3.63
CA VAL A 115 -11.08 -8.19 2.32
C VAL A 115 -10.35 -6.93 1.87
N VAL A 116 -9.08 -7.08 1.53
CA VAL A 116 -8.27 -6.02 0.89
C VAL A 116 -7.42 -6.65 -0.20
N SER A 117 -7.24 -5.96 -1.32
CA SER A 117 -6.32 -6.37 -2.38
C SER A 117 -5.11 -5.45 -2.46
N LEU A 118 -4.05 -5.91 -3.11
CA LEU A 118 -2.95 -5.08 -3.57
C LEU A 118 -2.39 -5.66 -4.87
N ARG A 119 -1.76 -4.81 -5.66
CA ARG A 119 -1.05 -5.20 -6.88
C ARG A 119 0.43 -4.95 -6.73
N VAL A 120 1.25 -5.91 -7.17
CA VAL A 120 2.70 -5.81 -7.06
C VAL A 120 3.36 -6.54 -8.23
N GLY A 121 4.55 -6.10 -8.67
CA GLY A 121 5.31 -6.82 -9.70
C GLY A 121 5.69 -8.24 -9.22
N PRO A 122 5.70 -9.28 -10.10
CA PRO A 122 5.93 -10.67 -9.69
C PRO A 122 7.28 -10.91 -9.01
N ALA A 123 8.33 -10.18 -9.43
CA ALA A 123 9.67 -10.28 -8.85
C ALA A 123 9.85 -9.42 -7.59
N SER A 124 8.82 -8.71 -7.12
CA SER A 124 8.95 -7.79 -6.00
C SER A 124 9.21 -8.54 -4.70
N PRO A 125 10.23 -8.12 -3.90
CA PRO A 125 10.48 -8.72 -2.59
C PRO A 125 9.33 -8.45 -1.59
N ALA A 126 8.40 -7.56 -1.94
CA ALA A 126 7.22 -7.27 -1.12
C ALA A 126 6.20 -8.43 -1.12
N VAL A 127 6.19 -9.31 -2.12
CA VAL A 127 5.30 -10.49 -2.13
C VAL A 127 5.45 -11.31 -0.84
N ARG A 128 6.68 -11.68 -0.50
CA ARG A 128 6.99 -12.41 0.75
C ARG A 128 6.65 -11.63 2.01
N LEU A 129 6.66 -10.30 1.95
CA LEU A 129 6.21 -9.47 3.07
C LEU A 129 4.69 -9.63 3.23
N TYR A 130 3.92 -9.45 2.15
CA TYR A 130 2.47 -9.56 2.18
C TYR A 130 1.99 -10.95 2.60
N GLU A 131 2.63 -12.02 2.14
CA GLU A 131 2.33 -13.39 2.59
C GLU A 131 2.39 -13.56 4.11
N ARG A 132 3.40 -12.98 4.77
CA ARG A 132 3.52 -13.01 6.24
C ARG A 132 2.40 -12.27 6.96
N PHE A 133 1.72 -11.35 6.28
CA PHE A 133 0.56 -10.61 6.80
C PHE A 133 -0.77 -11.24 6.39
N GLY A 134 -0.75 -12.45 5.82
CA GLY A 134 -1.94 -13.22 5.47
C GLY A 134 -2.53 -12.89 4.09
N PHE A 135 -1.80 -12.14 3.26
CA PHE A 135 -2.18 -11.98 1.85
C PHE A 135 -1.84 -13.27 1.08
N LYS A 136 -2.74 -13.69 0.20
CA LYS A 136 -2.58 -14.83 -0.70
C LYS A 136 -2.66 -14.33 -2.14
N ILE A 137 -1.98 -15.02 -3.06
CA ILE A 137 -2.10 -14.72 -4.49
C ILE A 137 -3.54 -15.03 -4.93
N ALA A 138 -4.22 -14.03 -5.48
CA ALA A 138 -5.56 -14.16 -6.06
C ALA A 138 -5.50 -14.26 -7.59
N GLU A 139 -4.55 -13.55 -8.20
CA GLU A 139 -4.31 -13.57 -9.65
C GLU A 139 -2.83 -13.30 -9.91
N GLN A 140 -2.27 -13.91 -10.95
CA GLN A 140 -0.91 -13.69 -11.38
C GLN A 140 -0.84 -13.62 -12.91
N THR A 141 -0.17 -12.58 -13.40
CA THR A 141 0.18 -12.34 -14.80
C THR A 141 1.69 -12.14 -14.90
N ASP A 142 2.23 -12.08 -16.12
CA ASP A 142 3.65 -11.79 -16.34
C ASP A 142 4.05 -10.38 -15.83
N GLU A 143 3.09 -9.46 -15.77
CA GLU A 143 3.33 -8.06 -15.40
C GLU A 143 3.06 -7.78 -13.91
N ALA A 144 2.13 -8.51 -13.30
CA ALA A 144 1.68 -8.25 -11.94
C ALA A 144 1.10 -9.46 -11.22
N VAL A 145 1.23 -9.45 -9.90
CA VAL A 145 0.56 -10.32 -8.94
C VAL A 145 -0.45 -9.48 -8.16
N THR A 146 -1.71 -9.90 -8.21
CA THR A 146 -2.76 -9.38 -7.33
C THR A 146 -2.83 -10.30 -6.11
N MET A 147 -2.60 -9.72 -4.93
CA MET A 147 -2.71 -10.43 -3.67
C MET A 147 -3.92 -9.95 -2.88
N ARG A 148 -4.55 -10.85 -2.14
CA ARG A 148 -5.73 -10.56 -1.32
C ARG A 148 -5.56 -11.11 0.08
N ARG A 149 -5.91 -10.32 1.08
CA ARG A 149 -6.02 -10.78 2.47
C ARG A 149 -7.49 -10.92 2.81
N GLU A 150 -7.87 -12.11 3.28
CA GLU A 150 -9.21 -12.44 3.76
C GLU A 150 -9.12 -12.86 5.23
N ILE A 151 -9.85 -12.20 6.13
CA ILE A 151 -9.95 -12.63 7.54
C ILE A 151 -10.96 -13.79 7.60
N ALA A 152 -10.53 -14.95 8.10
CA ALA A 152 -11.38 -16.13 8.23
C ALA A 152 -12.57 -15.82 9.14
N GLY A 153 -13.74 -15.68 8.51
CA GLY A 153 -15.00 -15.17 9.07
C GLY A 153 -15.99 -14.78 7.96
N ALA A 154 -15.48 -14.40 6.77
CA ALA A 154 -16.27 -14.01 5.60
C ALA A 154 -16.58 -15.15 4.60
N SER A 155 -16.54 -16.42 5.03
CA SER A 155 -16.99 -17.53 4.19
C SER A 155 -18.39 -17.95 4.60
N SER A 156 -19.39 -17.50 3.84
CA SER A 156 -20.48 -18.35 3.29
C SER A 156 -21.60 -17.46 2.76
N SER A 157 -21.72 -17.35 1.44
CA SER A 157 -22.99 -17.41 0.68
C SER A 157 -22.72 -17.10 -0.80
N VAL A 158 -22.18 -18.07 -1.53
CA VAL A 158 -22.51 -18.17 -2.96
C VAL A 158 -23.26 -19.50 -3.10
N THR A 159 -24.58 -19.41 -2.95
CA THR A 159 -25.50 -20.39 -3.50
C THR A 159 -25.74 -19.99 -4.95
N ARG A 160 -25.25 -20.80 -5.89
CA ARG A 160 -26.09 -21.24 -7.00
C ARG A 160 -25.56 -22.52 -7.62
#